data_AF-A0A2V7V7E8-F1
#
_entry.id   AF-A0A2V7V7E8-F1
#
_cell.length_a   1.000
_cell.length_b   1.000
_cell.length_c   1.000
_cell.angle_alpha   90.00
_cell.angle_beta   90.00
_cell.angle_gamma   90.00
#
_symmetry.space_group_name_H-M   'P 1'
#
loop_
_entity.id
_entity.type
_entity.pdbx_description
1 polymer ?
#
loop_
_entity_poly.entity_id
_entity_poly.type
_entity_poly.pdbx_seq_one_letter_code
_entity_poly.pdbx_strand_id
1 'polypeptide(L)' 'MSLLLDTNVLSELRKGARANVHLRAWFEHVSVDEIYLSVLVIGELRRGIELVRRRD' A
#
# COMPACT_ATOMS: atom_id res chain seq x y z
N MET A 1 -18.14 4.14 2.60
CA MET A 1 -17.85 4.27 1.15
C MET A 1 -16.65 3.41 0.84
N SER A 2 -16.72 2.50 -0.13
CA SER A 2 -15.65 1.52 -0.37
C SER A 2 -14.47 2.11 -1.14
N LEU A 3 -13.25 1.71 -0.78
CA LEU A 3 -11.99 2.15 -1.36
C LEU A 3 -11.23 0.96 -1.94
N LEU A 4 -10.74 1.09 -3.18
CA LEU A 4 -9.81 0.15 -3.77
C LEU A 4 -8.41 0.78 -3.74
N LEU A 5 -7.48 0.18 -3.00
CA LEU A 5 -6.13 0.73 -2.86
C LEU A 5 -5.23 0.30 -4.01
N ASP A 6 -4.44 1.25 -4.49
CA ASP A 6 -3.38 1.02 -5.47
C ASP A 6 -2.04 0.72 -4.79
N THR A 7 -1.08 0.21 -5.57
CA THR A 7 0.26 -0.16 -5.13
C THR A 7 1.02 1.03 -4.51
N ASN A 8 0.81 2.26 -5.00
CA ASN A 8 1.48 3.45 -4.47
C ASN A 8 1.07 3.76 -3.02
N VAL A 9 -0.22 3.66 -2.68
CA VAL A 9 -0.77 3.90 -1.34
C VAL A 9 -0.21 2.87 -0.37
N LEU A 10 -0.25 1.58 -0.73
CA LEU A 10 0.33 0.52 0.10
C LEU A 10 1.84 0.70 0.29
N SER A 11 2.55 1.04 -0.78
CA SER A 11 4.00 1.25 -0.73
C SER A 11 4.40 2.43 0.15
N GLU A 12 3.59 3.50 0.14
CA GLU A 12 3.78 4.66 1.00
C GLU A 12 3.46 4.33 2.46
N LEU A 13 2.31 3.69 2.74
CA LEU A 13 1.89 3.28 4.09
C LEU A 13 2.91 2.33 4.74
N ARG A 14 3.54 1.43 3.96
CA ARG A 14 4.63 0.56 4.44
C ARG A 14 5.79 1.33 5.07
N LYS A 15 6.03 2.59 4.69
CA LYS A 15 7.11 3.42 5.27
C LYS A 15 6.88 3.74 6.75
N GLY A 16 5.69 3.47 7.30
CA GLY A 16 5.36 3.65 8.71
C GLY A 16 5.46 5.11 9.13
N ALA A 17 6.27 5.41 10.16
CA ALA A 17 6.51 6.78 10.62
C ALA A 17 7.06 7.74 9.54
N ARG A 18 7.67 7.22 8.47
CA ARG A 18 8.22 8.01 7.36
C ARG A 18 7.24 8.22 6.21
N ALA A 19 6.03 7.66 6.28
CA ALA A 19 5.02 7.86 5.26
C ALA A 19 4.52 9.31 5.26
N ASN A 20 3.96 9.76 4.14
CA ASN A 20 3.28 11.05 4.06
C ASN A 20 2.24 11.21 5.19
N VAL A 21 2.36 12.31 5.95
CA VAL A 21 1.53 12.57 7.14
C VAL A 21 0.03 12.65 6.82
N HIS A 22 -0.34 13.23 5.68
CA HIS A 22 -1.74 13.35 5.27
C HIS A 22 -2.31 12.00 4.85
N LEU A 23 -1.52 11.17 4.17
CA LEU A 23 -1.96 9.83 3.79
C LEU A 23 -2.20 8.96 5.03
N ARG A 24 -1.28 9.01 6.00
CA ARG A 24 -1.46 8.31 7.28
C ARG A 24 -2.69 8.79 8.02
N ALA A 25 -2.82 10.10 8.23
CA ALA A 25 -3.93 10.67 8.96
C ALA A 25 -5.27 10.30 8.31
N TRP A 26 -5.36 10.33 6.98
CA TRP A 26 -6.53 9.84 6.26
C TRP A 26 -6.77 8.34 6.52
N PHE A 27 -5.73 7.50 6.36
CA PHE A 27 -5.85 6.04 6.49
C PHE A 27 -6.25 5.60 7.90
N GLU A 28 -5.84 6.31 8.94
CA GLU A 28 -6.22 6.06 10.34
C GLU A 28 -7.74 6.19 10.59
N HIS A 29 -8.48 6.87 9.71
CA HIS A 29 -9.93 7.04 9.80
C HIS A 29 -10.71 6.10 8.86
N VAL A 30 -10.03 5.28 8.06
CA VAL A 30 -10.68 4.34 7.12
C VAL A 30 -10.93 3.01 7.82
N SER A 31 -12.17 2.52 7.78
CA SER A 31 -12.48 1.20 8.33
C SER A 31 -11.95 0.07 7.45
N VAL A 32 -11.45 -1.01 8.05
CA VAL A 32 -10.80 -2.11 7.32
C VAL A 32 -11.79 -2.83 6.38
N ASP A 33 -13.06 -2.93 6.75
CA ASP A 33 -14.14 -3.50 5.94
C ASP A 33 -14.55 -2.64 4.73
N GLU A 34 -14.07 -1.40 4.67
CA GLU A 34 -14.25 -0.51 3.53
C GLU A 34 -13.05 -0.55 2.56
N ILE A 35 -12.01 -1.31 2.88
CA ILE A 35 -10.76 -1.38 2.10
C ILE A 35 -10.74 -2.67 1.26
N TYR A 36 -10.46 -2.49 -0.02
CA TYR A 36 -10.29 -3.57 -0.98
C TYR A 36 -8.92 -3.46 -1.65
N LEU A 37 -8.39 -4.61 -2.08
CA LEU A 37 -7.14 -4.69 -2.82
C LEU A 37 -7.35 -5.49 -4.10
N SER A 38 -6.88 -4.95 -5.22
CA SER A 38 -6.88 -5.69 -6.48
C SER A 38 -5.85 -6.83 -6.42
N VAL A 39 -6.17 -7.98 -7.00
CA VAL A 39 -5.20 -9.09 -7.17
C VAL A 39 -3.99 -8.66 -8.02
N LEU A 40 -4.14 -7.64 -8.87
CA LEU A 40 -3.03 -7.07 -9.65
C LEU A 40 -2.01 -6.39 -8.75
N VAL A 41 -2.45 -5.63 -7.74
CA VAL A 41 -1.58 -4.95 -6.77
C VAL A 41 -0.72 -5.96 -5.99
N ILE A 42 -1.28 -7.14 -5.68
CA ILE A 42 -0.52 -8.24 -5.08
C ILE A 42 0.62 -8.69 -6.00
N GLY A 43 0.35 -8.81 -7.30
CA GLY A 43 1.35 -9.15 -8.32
C GLY A 43 2.45 -8.10 -8.46
N GLU A 44 2.08 -6.82 -8.46
CA GLU A 44 3.02 -5.69 -8.53
C GLU A 44 3.95 -5.65 -7.31
N LEU A 45 3.42 -5.81 -6.11
CA LEU A 45 4.22 -5.85 -4.87
C LEU A 45 5.21 -7.03 -4.90
N ARG A 46 4.77 -8.22 -5.31
CA ARG A 46 5.66 -9.39 -5.45
C ARG A 46 6.78 -9.13 -6.45
N ARG A 47 6.46 -8.58 -7.61
CA ARG A 47 7.45 -8.22 -8.64
C ARG A 47 8.45 -7.18 -8.10
N GLY A 48 7.97 -6.16 -7.40
CA GLY A 48 8.81 -5.13 -6.79
C GLY A 48 9.79 -5.70 -5.77
N ILE A 49 9.33 -6.59 -4.88
CA ILE A 49 10.19 -7.29 -3.90
C ILE A 49 11.27 -8.10 -4.61
N GLU A 50 10.90 -8.87 -5.62
CA GLU A 50 11.84 -9.74 -6.35
C GLU A 50 12.89 -8.93 -7.12
N LEU A 51 12.53 -7.76 -7.66
CA LEU A 51 13.48 -6.87 -8.32
C LEU A 51 14.53 -6.29 -7.37
N VAL A 52 14.16 -6.01 -6.12
CA VAL A 52 15.12 -5.59 -5.09
C VAL A 52 16.01 -6.74 -4.69
N ARG A 53 15.45 -7.94 -4.48
CA ARG A 53 16.19 -9.14 -4.08
C ARG A 53 17.31 -9.54 -5.05
N ARG A 54 17.13 -9.31 -6.34
CA ARG A 54 18.15 -9.58 -7.37
C ARG A 54 19.37 -8.64 -7.31
N ARG A 55 19.31 -7.58 -6.51
CA ARG A 55 20.38 -6.58 -6.38
C ARG A 55 21.29 -6.83 -5.16
N ASP A 56 20.92 -7.78 -4.31
CA ASP A 56 21.71 -8.27 -3.18
C ASP A 56 22.53 -9.50 -3.60
#